data_AF-F4QI54-F1
#
_entry.id   AF-F4QI54-F1
#
_cell.length_a   1.000
_cell.length_b   1.000
_cell.length_c   1.000
_cell.angle_alpha   90.00
_cell.angle_beta   90.00
_cell.angle_gamma   90.00
#
_symmetry.space_group_name_H-M   'P 1'
#
loop_
_entity.id
_entity.type
_entity.pdbx_description
1 polymer ?
#
loop_
_entity_poly.entity_id
_entity_poly.type
_entity_poly.pdbx_seq_one_letter_code
_entity_poly.pdbx_strand_id
1 'polypeptide(L)'
;MSVKTVLIGTVAGLALSLSAAGAFACSEVQEKEAGHAAAAAARQELGDVASRQSDRLIKISYCKAQGDAVVIGFTYNYMSEEGAYAVDGTAKVTGDSVEDLRLRRPDRVWASINTYYTE
;
A
#
# COMPACT_ATOMS: atom_id res chain seq x y z
N MET A 1 -35.42 -50.89 8.34
CA MET A 1 -34.44 -50.09 9.11
C MET A 1 -33.06 -50.43 8.56
N SER A 2 -32.48 -49.52 7.76
CA SER A 2 -31.25 -49.77 7.01
C SER A 2 -30.01 -49.74 7.89
N VAL A 3 -29.23 -50.81 7.81
CA VAL A 3 -27.79 -50.81 8.00
C VAL A 3 -27.17 -50.16 6.76
N LYS A 4 -26.17 -49.28 6.92
CA LYS A 4 -24.86 -49.35 6.21
C LYS A 4 -24.08 -48.02 6.17
N THR A 5 -22.86 -48.14 6.69
CA THR A 5 -21.61 -47.70 6.04
C THR A 5 -21.19 -46.24 6.20
N VAL A 6 -20.28 -46.08 7.16
CA VAL A 6 -19.19 -45.09 7.16
C VAL A 6 -18.48 -45.12 5.80
N LEU A 7 -18.56 -44.03 5.05
CA LEU A 7 -17.82 -43.82 3.81
C LEU A 7 -16.64 -42.88 4.08
N ILE A 8 -15.47 -43.51 4.04
CA ILE A 8 -14.15 -42.92 3.85
C ILE A 8 -14.20 -42.04 2.60
N GLY A 9 -14.00 -40.74 2.77
CA GLY A 9 -13.89 -39.76 1.69
C GLY A 9 -12.50 -39.12 1.70
N THR A 10 -11.59 -39.71 0.92
CA THR A 10 -10.50 -39.05 0.17
C THR A 10 -10.01 -37.68 0.67
N VAL A 11 -8.91 -37.68 1.44
CA VAL A 11 -7.99 -36.53 1.52
C VAL A 11 -7.21 -36.48 0.21
N ALA A 12 -7.81 -35.88 -0.81
CA ALA A 12 -7.17 -35.60 -2.08
C ALA A 12 -6.88 -34.10 -2.18
N GLY A 13 -5.59 -33.74 -2.12
CA GLY A 13 -5.06 -32.56 -2.77
C GLY A 13 -5.45 -31.19 -2.19
N LEU A 14 -5.06 -30.90 -0.95
CA LEU A 14 -4.78 -29.51 -0.53
C LEU A 14 -3.32 -29.17 -0.84
N ALA A 15 -2.95 -29.35 -2.10
CA ALA A 15 -1.71 -28.82 -2.66
C ALA A 15 -2.13 -28.14 -3.96
N LEU A 16 -2.33 -26.81 -3.91
CA LEU A 16 -2.33 -25.85 -5.02
C LEU A 16 -3.04 -24.56 -4.58
N SER A 17 -2.32 -23.65 -3.89
CA SER A 17 -2.52 -22.19 -4.04
C SER A 17 -1.58 -21.37 -3.14
N LEU A 18 -0.31 -21.77 -2.98
CA LEU A 18 0.70 -20.94 -2.30
C LEU A 18 1.72 -20.34 -3.28
N SER A 19 1.28 -20.04 -4.50
CA SER A 19 2.12 -19.45 -5.54
C SER A 19 1.30 -18.48 -6.40
N ALA A 20 0.87 -17.36 -5.82
CA ALA A 20 0.32 -16.22 -6.58
C ALA A 20 0.94 -14.86 -6.19
N ALA A 21 1.85 -14.81 -5.21
CA ALA A 21 2.47 -13.56 -4.77
C ALA A 21 3.56 -13.02 -5.73
N GLY A 22 3.96 -13.77 -6.76
CA GLY A 22 5.13 -13.44 -7.59
C GLY A 22 4.85 -12.84 -8.97
N ALA A 23 3.62 -12.88 -9.48
CA ALA A 23 3.34 -12.56 -10.89
C ALA A 23 2.88 -11.12 -11.16
N PHE A 24 2.69 -10.31 -10.11
CA PHE A 24 2.22 -8.94 -10.22
C PHE A 24 3.04 -7.95 -9.39
N ALA A 25 4.19 -8.36 -8.85
CA ALA A 25 5.06 -7.41 -8.15
C ALA A 25 5.57 -6.35 -9.14
N CYS A 26 5.61 -5.09 -8.71
CA CYS A 26 6.13 -4.00 -9.53
C CYS A 26 7.63 -4.16 -9.78
N SER A 27 8.12 -3.59 -10.88
CA SER A 27 9.53 -3.27 -11.00
C SER A 27 9.91 -2.14 -10.03
N GLU A 28 11.20 -2.01 -9.71
CA GLU A 28 11.68 -0.89 -8.88
C GLU A 28 11.33 0.48 -9.48
N VAL A 29 11.33 0.59 -10.82
CA VAL A 29 10.96 1.81 -11.53
C VAL A 29 9.48 2.12 -11.32
N GLN A 30 8.60 1.14 -11.53
CA GLN A 30 7.16 1.27 -11.32
C GLN A 30 6.83 1.62 -9.86
N GLU A 31 7.49 0.96 -8.92
CA GLU A 31 7.32 1.22 -7.49
C GLU A 31 7.73 2.65 -7.13
N LYS A 32 8.86 3.13 -7.66
CA LYS A 32 9.37 4.48 -7.44
C LYS A 32 8.45 5.55 -8.04
N GLU A 33 8.05 5.39 -9.30
CA GLU A 33 7.19 6.34 -10.01
C GLU A 33 5.80 6.41 -9.36
N ALA A 34 5.18 5.25 -9.11
CA ALA A 34 3.88 5.19 -8.45
C ALA A 34 3.94 5.74 -7.03
N GLY A 35 5.01 5.46 -6.29
CA GLY A 35 5.25 6.03 -4.98
C GLY A 35 5.30 7.56 -5.03
N HIS A 36 6.09 8.13 -5.93
CA HIS A 36 6.20 9.58 -6.08
C HIS A 36 4.86 10.24 -6.40
N ALA A 37 4.11 9.68 -7.36
CA ALA A 37 2.80 10.19 -7.73
C ALA A 37 1.81 10.15 -6.54
N ALA A 38 1.75 9.03 -5.82
CA ALA A 38 0.88 8.89 -4.65
C ALA A 38 1.27 9.84 -3.50
N ALA A 39 2.57 10.11 -3.32
CA ALA A 39 3.06 11.07 -2.33
C ALA A 39 2.54 12.48 -2.61
N ALA A 40 2.68 12.91 -3.86
CA ALA A 40 2.22 14.21 -4.32
C ALA A 40 0.70 14.34 -4.15
N ALA A 41 -0.06 13.29 -4.50
CA ALA A 41 -1.50 13.28 -4.34
C ALA A 41 -1.93 13.28 -2.86
N ALA A 42 -1.25 12.52 -1.99
CA ALA A 42 -1.51 12.52 -0.55
C ALA A 42 -1.20 13.88 0.08
N ARG A 43 -0.10 14.53 -0.32
CA ARG A 43 0.23 15.90 0.09
C ARG A 43 -0.88 16.87 -0.32
N GLN A 44 -1.35 16.79 -1.56
CA GLN A 44 -2.40 17.67 -2.07
C GLN A 44 -3.71 17.48 -1.29
N GLU A 45 -4.08 16.24 -0.99
CA GLU A 45 -5.28 15.91 -0.20
C GLU A 45 -5.18 16.43 1.26
N LEU A 46 -3.99 16.37 1.85
CA LEU A 46 -3.75 16.86 3.22
C LEU A 46 -3.57 18.39 3.32
N GLY A 47 -3.37 19.06 2.19
CA GLY A 47 -3.33 20.53 2.08
C GLY A 47 -2.34 21.21 3.04
N ASP A 48 -2.79 22.30 3.67
CA ASP A 48 -1.96 23.15 4.55
C ASP A 48 -1.49 22.43 5.83
N VAL A 49 -2.14 21.32 6.20
CA VAL A 49 -1.79 20.55 7.39
C VAL A 49 -0.45 19.82 7.23
N ALA A 50 -0.03 19.54 5.98
CA ALA A 50 1.24 18.91 5.64
C ALA A 50 2.35 19.91 5.23
N SER A 51 2.14 21.20 5.46
CA SER A 51 2.91 22.31 4.87
C SER A 51 4.42 22.34 5.16
N ARG A 52 4.95 21.56 6.11
CA ARG A 52 6.34 21.70 6.56
C ARG A 52 7.35 20.71 6.03
N GLN A 53 6.98 19.56 5.48
CA GLN A 53 7.93 18.64 4.82
C GLN A 53 7.18 17.80 3.79
N SER A 54 7.18 18.30 2.56
CA SER A 54 6.21 17.89 1.56
C SER A 54 6.42 16.55 0.89
N ASP A 55 7.65 16.02 0.86
CA ASP A 55 8.00 14.97 -0.10
C ASP A 55 8.56 13.70 0.56
N ARG A 56 8.08 13.38 1.76
CA ARG A 56 8.49 12.16 2.48
C ARG A 56 7.51 11.01 2.27
N LEU A 57 7.57 10.33 1.12
CA LEU A 57 7.04 8.96 1.00
C LEU A 57 8.17 8.01 1.46
N ILE A 58 8.13 7.37 2.62
CA ILE A 58 7.28 6.28 3.06
C ILE A 58 7.47 4.94 2.31
N LYS A 59 7.80 3.95 3.13
CA LYS A 59 7.48 2.52 3.00
C LYS A 59 6.23 2.21 2.17
N ILE A 60 6.46 1.73 0.97
CA ILE A 60 5.46 1.00 0.20
C ILE A 60 5.27 -0.36 0.89
N SER A 61 4.04 -0.65 1.29
CA SER A 61 3.65 -1.90 1.98
C SER A 61 3.36 -3.03 0.99
N TYR A 62 2.88 -2.68 -0.21
CA TYR A 62 2.77 -3.57 -1.35
C TYR A 62 2.70 -2.74 -2.64
N CYS A 63 3.16 -3.34 -3.74
CA CYS A 63 3.03 -2.78 -5.08
C CYS A 63 2.57 -3.89 -6.03
N LYS A 64 1.51 -3.61 -6.80
CA LYS A 64 0.91 -4.55 -7.74
C LYS A 64 0.75 -3.93 -9.13
N ALA A 65 1.47 -4.42 -10.12
CA ALA A 65 1.24 -4.10 -11.53
C ALA A 65 -0.07 -4.74 -12.03
N GLN A 66 -0.90 -3.96 -12.74
CA GLN A 66 -2.19 -4.35 -13.30
C GLN A 66 -2.37 -3.71 -14.69
N GLY A 67 -1.81 -4.35 -15.71
CA GLY A 67 -1.77 -3.77 -17.06
C GLY A 67 -0.95 -2.47 -17.06
N ASP A 68 -1.54 -1.39 -17.54
CA ASP A 68 -0.93 -0.05 -17.58
C ASP A 68 -1.03 0.71 -16.25
N ALA A 69 -1.65 0.10 -15.23
CA ALA A 69 -1.82 0.70 -13.91
C ALA A 69 -0.97 -0.02 -12.86
N VAL A 70 -0.60 0.72 -11.82
CA VAL A 70 0.10 0.23 -10.63
C VAL A 70 -0.77 0.52 -9.40
N VAL A 71 -1.09 -0.50 -8.62
CA VAL A 71 -1.80 -0.34 -7.34
C VAL A 71 -0.82 -0.47 -6.20
N ILE A 72 -0.74 0.56 -5.36
CA ILE A 72 0.15 0.57 -4.20
C ILE A 72 -0.63 0.76 -2.91
N GLY A 73 -0.12 0.11 -1.85
CA GLY A 73 -0.42 0.47 -0.48
C GLY A 73 0.79 1.17 0.12
N PHE A 74 0.61 2.33 0.71
CA PHE A 74 1.67 3.15 1.25
C PHE A 74 1.25 3.70 2.62
N THR A 75 2.19 4.21 3.39
CA THR A 75 1.89 5.17 4.47
C THR A 75 2.24 6.59 3.93
N TYR A 76 1.71 7.67 4.47
CA TYR A 76 1.96 9.10 4.28
C TYR A 76 2.61 9.79 5.48
N ASN A 77 3.87 10.26 5.49
CA ASN A 77 4.45 10.87 6.71
C ASN A 77 4.47 12.37 6.49
N TYR A 78 3.92 13.13 7.43
CA TYR A 78 3.94 14.59 7.35
C TYR A 78 4.11 15.22 8.73
N MET A 79 4.55 16.48 8.71
CA MET A 79 4.68 17.32 9.89
C MET A 79 3.63 18.43 9.83
N SER A 80 2.86 18.57 10.91
CA SER A 80 2.00 19.73 11.14
C SER A 80 2.53 20.57 12.30
N GLU A 81 1.84 21.67 12.64
CA GLU A 81 2.16 22.48 13.80
C GLU A 81 2.02 21.72 15.13
N GLU A 82 1.20 20.68 15.15
CA GLU A 82 0.93 19.87 16.35
C GLU A 82 1.89 18.68 16.53
N GLY A 83 2.70 18.36 15.51
CA GLY A 83 3.67 17.26 15.57
C GLY A 83 3.77 16.42 14.30
N ALA A 84 4.31 15.21 14.46
CA ALA A 84 4.51 14.24 13.39
C ALA A 84 3.31 13.29 13.27
N TYR A 85 2.92 13.00 12.02
CA TYR A 85 1.75 12.20 11.70
C TYR A 85 2.04 11.21 10.58
N ALA A 86 1.29 10.11 10.58
CA ALA A 86 1.29 9.12 9.51
C ALA A 86 -0.15 8.78 9.10
N VAL A 87 -0.40 8.68 7.79
CA VAL A 87 -1.68 8.19 7.24
C VAL A 87 -1.44 6.94 6.41
N ASP A 88 -2.23 5.90 6.54
CA ASP A 88 -2.14 4.78 5.59
C ASP A 88 -2.96 5.09 4.34
N GLY A 89 -2.41 4.75 3.17
CA GLY A 89 -2.94 5.09 1.87
C GLY A 89 -3.03 3.88 0.94
N THR A 90 -3.99 3.94 0.03
CA THR A 90 -4.02 3.11 -1.18
C THR A 90 -4.22 4.02 -2.37
N ALA A 91 -3.51 3.74 -3.46
CA ALA A 91 -3.65 4.49 -4.71
C ALA A 91 -3.54 3.54 -5.91
N LYS A 92 -4.23 3.88 -6.98
CA LYS A 92 -4.04 3.31 -8.31
C LYS A 92 -3.39 4.38 -9.19
N VAL A 93 -2.26 4.10 -9.79
CA VAL A 93 -1.48 5.04 -10.59
C VAL A 93 -1.47 4.58 -12.04
N THR A 94 -1.83 5.45 -12.97
CA THR A 94 -1.80 5.19 -14.42
C THR A 94 -1.01 6.31 -15.09
N GLY A 95 0.23 6.03 -15.51
CA GLY A 95 1.18 7.09 -15.89
C GLY A 95 1.41 8.05 -14.72
N ASP A 96 1.22 9.36 -14.95
CA ASP A 96 1.32 10.38 -13.90
C ASP A 96 0.00 10.63 -13.14
N SER A 97 -1.08 9.94 -13.50
CA SER A 97 -2.39 10.14 -12.90
C SER A 97 -2.60 9.25 -11.67
N VAL A 98 -3.09 9.82 -10.58
CA VAL A 98 -3.50 9.09 -9.39
C VAL A 98 -5.02 8.97 -9.35
N GLU A 99 -5.49 7.72 -9.39
CA GLU A 99 -6.88 7.30 -9.27
C GLU A 99 -7.10 6.57 -7.94
N ASP A 100 -8.35 6.54 -7.48
CA ASP A 100 -8.77 5.78 -6.29
C ASP A 100 -7.94 6.04 -5.02
N LEU A 101 -7.41 7.26 -4.86
CA LEU A 101 -6.69 7.66 -3.65
C LEU A 101 -7.61 7.53 -2.43
N ARG A 102 -7.19 6.72 -1.47
CA ARG A 102 -7.89 6.55 -0.19
C ARG A 102 -6.89 6.68 0.94
N LEU A 103 -7.09 7.70 1.78
CA LEU A 103 -6.33 7.89 3.00
C LEU A 103 -7.16 7.43 4.20
N ARG A 104 -6.56 6.63 5.07
CA ARG A 104 -7.10 6.30 6.40
C ARG A 104 -6.53 7.27 7.41
N ARG A 105 -7.40 7.69 8.34
CA ARG A 105 -7.15 8.82 9.25
C ARG A 105 -5.77 8.76 9.91
N PRO A 106 -5.17 9.95 10.16
CA PRO A 106 -3.86 10.05 10.74
C PRO A 106 -3.86 9.50 12.17
N ASP A 107 -2.94 8.60 12.45
CA ASP A 107 -2.54 8.31 13.82
C ASP A 107 -1.41 9.28 14.19
N ARG A 108 -1.49 9.90 15.38
CA ARG A 108 -0.39 10.72 15.90
C ARG A 108 0.80 9.80 16.16
N VAL A 109 1.92 10.03 15.49
CA VAL A 109 3.12 9.21 15.63
C VAL A 109 3.96 9.78 16.77
N TRP A 110 4.03 9.06 17.89
CA TRP A 110 4.77 9.48 19.10
C TRP A 110 6.28 9.16 19.07
N ALA A 111 6.81 8.55 18.00
CA ALA A 111 8.19 8.05 17.96
C ALA A 111 8.97 8.50 16.71
N SER A 112 10.23 8.86 16.97
CA SER A 112 11.31 9.17 16.02
C SER A 112 11.17 8.45 14.69
N ILE A 113 10.84 9.20 13.62
CA ILE A 113 10.83 8.68 12.27
C ILE A 113 12.29 8.37 11.90
N ASN A 114 12.67 7.09 11.97
CA ASN A 114 13.86 6.60 11.28
C ASN A 114 13.62 6.83 9.79
N THR A 115 14.17 7.93 9.33
CA THR A 115 13.95 8.48 8.01
C THR A 115 14.83 7.69 7.05
N TYR A 116 14.25 6.80 6.24
CA TYR A 116 15.01 6.08 5.21
C TYR A 116 15.17 6.88 3.91
N TYR A 117 14.84 8.17 3.91
CA TYR A 117 15.04 9.05 2.77
C TYR A 117 15.38 10.46 3.24
N THR A 118 16.65 10.83 3.09
CA THR A 118 17.08 12.21 2.93
C THR A 118 17.12 12.46 1.42
N GLU A 119 16.69 13.65 0.98
CA GLU A 119 16.70 14.11 -0.42
C GLU A 119 17.88 13.61 -1.25
#